data_AF-A0A3M1XQ43-F1
#
_entry.id   AF-A0A3M1XQ43-F1
#
_cell.length_a   1.000
_cell.length_b   1.000
_cell.length_c   1.000
_cell.angle_alpha   90.00
_cell.angle_beta   90.00
_cell.angle_gamma   90.00
#
_symmetry.space_group_name_H-M   'P 1'
#
loop_
_entity.id
_entity.type
_entity.pdbx_description
1 polymer ?
#
loop_
_entity_poly.entity_id
_entity_poly.type
_entity_poly.pdbx_seq_one_letter_code
_entity_poly.pdbx_strand_id
1 'polypeptide(L)'
;MAQYLIWAVLALGAFAITAVSSPAMLQFVSLSPIHVFYFIIFFVLGFFLFSTLYLAGGAMSTRQEDLQSFSMPITMLIVLPFIIAVTVGIRNPSSSLTEILSFVPFFTPLLMFLRVMLVSPPLWQVWLSILLSAATAVLLVWVTAKIYRVGILMYGKRPTLPEMVRWIRYG
;
A
#
# COMPACT_ATOMS: atom_id res chain seq x y z
N MET A 1 -13.30 -24.83 -2.15
CA MET A 1 -13.64 -23.55 -2.80
C MET A 1 -15.04 -23.04 -2.42
N ALA A 2 -16.08 -23.87 -2.39
CA ALA A 2 -17.45 -23.45 -2.03
C ALA A 2 -17.59 -22.81 -0.63
N GLN A 3 -16.85 -23.31 0.38
CA GLN A 3 -16.91 -22.76 1.74
C GLN A 3 -16.35 -21.34 1.83
N TYR A 4 -15.23 -21.04 1.17
CA TYR A 4 -14.65 -19.69 1.14
C TYR A 4 -15.58 -18.68 0.45
N LEU A 5 -16.33 -19.11 -0.56
CA LEU A 5 -17.34 -18.28 -1.22
C LEU A 5 -18.51 -17.96 -0.28
N ILE A 6 -18.99 -18.94 0.50
CA ILE A 6 -20.08 -18.73 1.47
C ILE A 6 -19.65 -17.73 2.55
N TRP A 7 -18.45 -17.88 3.11
CA TRP A 7 -17.92 -16.93 4.10
C TRP A 7 -17.71 -15.53 3.51
N ALA A 8 -17.22 -15.43 2.27
CA ALA A 8 -17.05 -14.15 1.60
C ALA A 8 -18.40 -13.45 1.36
N VAL A 9 -19.43 -14.17 0.91
CA VAL A 9 -20.77 -13.63 0.67
C VAL A 9 -21.45 -13.22 1.97
N LEU A 10 -21.34 -14.02 3.03
CA LEU A 10 -21.89 -13.67 4.35
C LEU A 10 -21.18 -12.48 4.97
N ALA A 11 -19.85 -12.42 4.86
CA ALA A 11 -19.07 -11.28 5.35
C ALA A 11 -19.41 -9.99 4.59
N LEU A 12 -19.55 -10.06 3.25
CA LEU A 12 -19.95 -8.93 2.42
C LEU A 12 -21.40 -8.50 2.68
N GLY A 13 -22.32 -9.45 2.86
CA GLY A 13 -23.72 -9.18 3.17
C GLY A 13 -23.89 -8.56 4.57
N ALA A 14 -23.23 -9.11 5.58
CA ALA A 14 -23.23 -8.55 6.93
C ALA A 14 -22.57 -7.16 6.98
N PHE A 15 -21.47 -6.98 6.25
CA PHE A 15 -20.82 -5.68 6.07
C PHE A 15 -21.77 -4.69 5.40
N ALA A 16 -22.47 -5.07 4.32
CA ALA A 16 -23.41 -4.21 3.62
C ALA A 16 -24.63 -3.82 4.49
N ILE A 17 -25.15 -4.74 5.29
CA ILE A 17 -26.31 -4.47 6.17
C ILE A 17 -25.92 -3.53 7.33
N THR A 18 -24.77 -3.77 7.95
CA THR A 18 -24.23 -2.90 9.01
C THR A 18 -23.73 -1.56 8.46
N ALA A 19 -23.28 -1.55 7.21
CA ALA A 19 -22.88 -0.36 6.47
C ALA A 19 -24.05 0.59 6.25
N VAL A 20 -25.12 0.11 5.61
CA VAL A 20 -26.27 0.93 5.20
C VAL A 20 -27.03 1.53 6.38
N SER A 21 -26.91 0.93 7.56
CA SER A 21 -27.57 1.38 8.79
C SER A 21 -26.77 2.40 9.62
N SER A 22 -25.53 2.72 9.23
CA SER A 22 -24.70 3.71 9.96
C SER A 22 -24.68 5.09 9.27
N PRO A 23 -24.92 6.21 9.98
CA PRO A 23 -24.84 7.56 9.41
C PRO A 23 -23.48 7.91 8.81
N ALA A 24 -22.40 7.32 9.35
CA ALA A 24 -21.04 7.47 8.85
C ALA A 24 -20.83 6.87 7.46
N MET A 25 -21.63 5.87 7.06
CA MET A 25 -21.50 5.29 5.72
C MET A 25 -22.34 5.98 4.65
N LEU A 26 -23.37 6.73 5.03
CA LEU A 26 -24.07 7.62 4.10
C LEU A 26 -23.13 8.74 3.57
N GLN A 27 -22.08 9.10 4.31
CA GLN A 27 -21.04 10.02 3.83
C GLN A 27 -20.15 9.42 2.73
N PHE A 28 -19.94 8.10 2.69
CA PHE A 28 -19.22 7.46 1.58
C PHE A 28 -20.03 7.48 0.27
N VAL A 29 -21.35 7.69 0.34
CA VAL A 29 -22.23 7.78 -0.83
C VAL A 29 -22.20 9.18 -1.46
N SER A 30 -21.86 10.23 -0.70
CA SER A 30 -21.64 11.58 -1.25
C SER A 30 -20.22 11.72 -1.83
N LEU A 31 -19.93 10.99 -2.92
CA LEU A 31 -18.69 11.11 -3.67
C LEU A 31 -18.66 12.42 -4.46
N SER A 32 -18.11 13.48 -3.86
CA SER A 32 -17.72 14.70 -4.57
C SER A 32 -16.62 14.41 -5.61
N PRO A 33 -16.56 15.12 -6.75
CA PRO A 33 -15.50 14.95 -7.75
C PRO A 33 -14.07 15.04 -7.18
N ILE A 34 -13.87 15.84 -6.13
CA ILE A 34 -12.58 15.97 -5.45
C ILE A 34 -12.12 14.66 -4.79
N HIS A 35 -13.06 13.84 -4.32
CA HIS A 35 -12.77 12.55 -3.70
C HIS A 35 -12.24 11.55 -4.73
N VAL A 36 -12.83 11.55 -5.93
CA VAL A 36 -12.39 10.74 -7.07
C VAL A 36 -10.98 11.14 -7.50
N PHE A 37 -10.69 12.44 -7.53
CA PHE A 37 -9.36 12.95 -7.84
C PHE A 37 -8.30 12.41 -6.87
N TYR A 38 -8.52 12.53 -5.56
CA TYR A 38 -7.59 11.99 -4.57
C TYR A 38 -7.51 10.46 -4.59
N PHE A 39 -8.63 9.77 -4.84
CA PHE A 39 -8.64 8.33 -5.03
C PHE A 39 -7.69 7.90 -6.14
N ILE A 40 -7.75 8.54 -7.32
CA ILE A 40 -6.87 8.22 -8.44
C ILE A 40 -5.40 8.43 -8.07
N ILE A 41 -5.07 9.55 -7.41
CA ILE A 41 -3.69 9.85 -7.00
C ILE A 41 -3.17 8.78 -6.05
N PHE A 42 -3.88 8.50 -4.97
CA PHE A 42 -3.45 7.53 -3.97
C PHE A 42 -3.46 6.10 -4.51
N PHE A 43 -4.40 5.76 -5.39
CA PHE A 43 -4.42 4.48 -6.09
C PHE A 43 -3.16 4.29 -6.94
N VAL A 44 -2.80 5.28 -7.75
CA VAL A 44 -1.60 5.24 -8.59
C VAL A 44 -0.34 5.14 -7.73
N LEU A 45 -0.24 5.93 -6.66
CA LEU A 45 0.90 5.86 -5.73
C LEU A 45 1.01 4.48 -5.05
N GLY A 46 -0.09 3.96 -4.54
CA GLY A 46 -0.13 2.62 -3.95
C GLY A 46 0.27 1.57 -4.96
N PHE A 47 -0.28 1.63 -6.18
CA PHE A 47 0.08 0.73 -7.27
C PHE A 47 1.59 0.75 -7.54
N PHE A 48 2.22 1.93 -7.69
CA PHE A 48 3.66 2.02 -7.93
C PHE A 48 4.49 1.49 -6.75
N LEU A 49 4.13 1.83 -5.52
CA LEU A 49 4.85 1.34 -4.33
C LEU A 49 4.84 -0.20 -4.26
N PHE A 50 3.66 -0.82 -4.38
CA PHE A 50 3.54 -2.27 -4.25
C PHE A 50 4.04 -3.03 -5.48
N SER A 51 3.78 -2.53 -6.69
CA SER A 51 4.30 -3.16 -7.92
C SER A 51 5.83 -3.18 -7.95
N THR A 52 6.47 -2.11 -7.46
CA THR A 52 7.94 -2.04 -7.41
C THR A 52 8.54 -3.06 -6.43
N LEU A 53 7.85 -3.36 -5.33
CA LEU A 53 8.26 -4.43 -4.41
C LEU A 53 8.19 -5.81 -5.07
N TYR A 54 7.13 -6.08 -5.84
CA TYR A 54 7.02 -7.33 -6.61
C TYR A 54 8.06 -7.42 -7.73
N LEU A 55 8.35 -6.30 -8.40
CA LEU A 55 9.46 -6.21 -9.37
C LEU A 55 10.80 -6.51 -8.69
N ALA A 56 11.08 -5.93 -7.52
CA ALA A 56 12.30 -6.20 -6.77
C ALA A 56 12.42 -7.69 -6.41
N GLY A 57 11.34 -8.30 -5.91
CA GLY A 57 11.27 -9.74 -5.65
C GLY A 57 11.58 -10.57 -6.89
N GLY A 58 10.99 -10.20 -8.04
CA GLY A 58 11.22 -10.83 -9.34
C GLY A 58 12.66 -10.74 -9.82
N ALA A 59 13.32 -9.60 -9.60
CA ALA A 59 14.73 -9.40 -9.94
C ALA A 59 15.68 -10.31 -9.14
N MET A 60 15.32 -10.61 -7.89
CA MET A 60 16.14 -11.40 -6.97
C MET A 60 15.88 -12.91 -7.09
N SER A 61 14.67 -13.29 -7.49
CA SER A 61 14.27 -14.69 -7.60
C SER A 61 14.79 -15.32 -8.88
N THR A 62 15.47 -16.46 -8.75
CA THR A 62 15.84 -17.32 -9.90
C THR A 62 14.86 -18.48 -10.08
N ARG A 63 14.08 -18.80 -9.04
CA ARG A 63 13.07 -19.88 -9.03
C ARG A 63 11.73 -19.34 -8.52
N GLN A 64 10.62 -19.93 -8.99
CA GLN A 64 9.26 -19.52 -8.60
C GLN A 64 9.01 -19.65 -7.09
N GLU A 65 9.60 -20.66 -6.44
CA GLU A 65 9.49 -20.87 -4.99
C GLU A 65 10.05 -19.70 -4.16
N ASP A 66 11.13 -19.05 -4.64
CA ASP A 66 11.71 -17.88 -3.95
C ASP A 66 10.77 -16.68 -4.04
N LEU A 67 10.12 -16.49 -5.20
CA LEU A 67 9.18 -15.40 -5.41
C LEU A 67 7.98 -15.53 -4.44
N GLN A 68 7.52 -16.76 -4.20
CA GLN A 68 6.44 -17.03 -3.26
C GLN A 68 6.82 -16.67 -1.81
N SER A 69 8.08 -16.81 -1.43
CA SER A 69 8.57 -16.39 -0.10
C SER A 69 8.52 -14.87 0.12
N PHE A 70 8.68 -14.07 -0.94
CA PHE A 70 8.53 -12.60 -0.88
C PHE A 70 7.06 -12.15 -0.92
N SER A 71 6.16 -12.96 -1.47
CA SER A 71 4.73 -12.59 -1.56
C SER A 71 4.06 -12.41 -0.20
N MET A 72 4.43 -13.21 0.81
CA MET A 72 3.86 -13.11 2.16
C MET A 72 4.14 -11.75 2.83
N PRO A 73 5.40 -11.29 2.98
CA PRO A 73 5.67 -9.99 3.60
C PRO A 73 5.08 -8.82 2.81
N ILE A 74 5.05 -8.88 1.47
CA ILE A 74 4.41 -7.83 0.66
C ILE A 74 2.90 -7.79 0.91
N THR A 75 2.25 -8.95 0.99
CA THR A 75 0.82 -9.04 1.31
C THR A 75 0.54 -8.48 2.71
N MET A 76 1.40 -8.77 3.69
CA MET A 76 1.26 -8.20 5.04
C MET A 76 1.33 -6.67 5.01
N LEU A 77 2.21 -6.07 4.20
CA LEU A 77 2.29 -4.61 4.05
C LEU A 77 1.02 -3.98 3.45
N ILE A 78 0.22 -4.74 2.69
CA ILE A 78 -1.07 -4.28 2.14
C ILE A 78 -2.18 -4.46 3.18
N VAL A 79 -2.21 -5.60 3.86
CA VAL A 79 -3.27 -5.95 4.82
C VAL A 79 -3.20 -5.10 6.08
N LEU A 80 -2.00 -4.78 6.57
CA LEU A 80 -1.80 -4.06 7.82
C LEU A 80 -2.42 -2.64 7.82
N PRO A 81 -2.19 -1.78 6.81
CA PRO A 81 -2.89 -0.49 6.72
C PRO A 81 -4.41 -0.66 6.57
N PHE A 82 -4.88 -1.70 5.86
CA PHE A 82 -6.32 -1.98 5.76
C PHE A 82 -6.93 -2.30 7.13
N ILE A 83 -6.29 -3.16 7.93
CA ILE A 83 -6.73 -3.47 9.30
C ILE A 83 -6.79 -2.19 10.14
N ILE A 84 -5.75 -1.35 10.09
CA ILE A 84 -5.70 -0.10 10.86
C ILE A 84 -6.82 0.85 10.43
N ALA A 85 -7.08 0.96 9.12
CA ALA A 85 -8.16 1.78 8.60
C ALA A 85 -9.52 1.34 9.14
N VAL A 86 -9.82 0.04 9.10
CA VAL A 86 -11.12 -0.48 9.53
C VAL A 86 -11.29 -0.44 11.06
N THR A 87 -10.22 -0.73 11.82
CA THR A 87 -10.30 -0.85 13.28
C THR A 87 -10.22 0.49 14.00
N VAL A 88 -9.28 1.35 13.60
CA VAL A 88 -9.00 2.63 14.26
C VAL A 88 -9.43 3.79 13.38
N GLY A 89 -9.09 3.76 12.09
CA GLY A 89 -9.30 4.87 11.17
C GLY A 89 -10.76 5.25 10.96
N ILE A 90 -11.68 4.30 10.84
CA ILE A 90 -13.12 4.58 10.66
C ILE A 90 -13.75 5.12 11.95
N ARG A 91 -13.33 4.60 13.12
CA ARG A 91 -13.90 5.01 14.42
C ARG A 91 -13.37 6.37 14.86
N ASN A 92 -12.07 6.58 14.72
CA ASN A 92 -11.35 7.79 15.14
C ASN A 92 -10.33 8.21 14.06
N PRO A 93 -10.78 8.83 12.95
CA PRO A 93 -9.90 9.16 11.83
C PRO A 93 -8.85 10.25 12.16
N SER A 94 -9.10 11.02 13.22
CA SER A 94 -8.18 12.04 13.77
C SER A 94 -7.30 11.51 14.90
N SER A 95 -7.27 10.20 15.14
CA SER A 95 -6.38 9.64 16.16
C SER A 95 -4.92 9.89 15.79
N SER A 96 -4.06 10.15 16.78
CA SER A 96 -2.64 10.40 16.55
C SER A 96 -1.96 9.23 15.80
N LEU A 97 -2.41 8.00 16.04
CA LEU A 97 -1.92 6.81 15.32
C LEU A 97 -2.27 6.89 13.82
N THR A 98 -3.54 7.13 13.49
CA THR A 98 -3.98 7.22 12.09
C THR A 98 -3.32 8.40 11.39
N GLU A 99 -3.14 9.53 12.07
CA GLU A 99 -2.46 10.70 11.53
C GLU A 99 -1.00 10.42 11.19
N ILE A 100 -0.22 9.89 12.14
CA ILE A 100 1.21 9.59 11.94
C ILE A 100 1.40 8.55 10.83
N LEU A 101 0.62 7.46 10.86
CA LEU A 101 0.74 6.40 9.85
C LEU A 101 0.26 6.85 8.46
N SER A 102 -0.57 7.89 8.37
CA SER A 102 -0.95 8.46 7.07
C SER A 102 0.22 9.14 6.34
N PHE A 103 1.34 9.41 7.02
CA PHE A 103 2.56 9.90 6.39
C PHE A 103 3.56 8.79 6.02
N VAL A 104 3.32 7.55 6.45
CA VAL A 104 4.20 6.41 6.14
C VAL A 104 3.84 5.89 4.73
N PRO A 105 4.76 5.93 3.75
CA PRO A 105 4.45 5.74 2.33
C PRO A 105 3.59 4.52 1.97
N PHE A 106 3.84 3.35 2.58
CA PHE A 106 3.07 2.13 2.31
C PHE A 106 1.68 2.14 2.92
N PHE A 107 1.45 2.97 3.93
CA PHE A 107 0.19 3.13 4.65
C PHE A 107 -0.62 4.32 4.12
N THR A 108 0.08 5.34 3.62
CA THR A 108 -0.47 6.59 3.09
C THR A 108 -1.60 6.40 2.07
N PRO A 109 -1.45 5.58 1.00
CA PRO A 109 -2.49 5.40 -0.02
C PRO A 109 -3.86 5.05 0.55
N LEU A 110 -3.88 4.31 1.65
CA LEU A 110 -5.11 3.80 2.24
C LEU A 110 -5.57 4.67 3.42
N LEU A 111 -4.68 5.02 4.35
CA LEU A 111 -5.03 5.80 5.53
C LEU A 111 -5.29 7.28 5.23
N MET A 112 -4.48 7.92 4.38
CA MET A 112 -4.71 9.32 4.05
C MET A 112 -5.95 9.48 3.19
N PHE A 113 -6.19 8.57 2.24
CA PHE A 113 -7.43 8.55 1.47
C PHE A 113 -8.65 8.44 2.38
N LEU A 114 -8.63 7.53 3.35
CA LEU A 114 -9.69 7.41 4.36
C LEU A 114 -9.90 8.72 5.13
N ARG A 115 -8.83 9.37 5.59
CA ARG A 115 -8.93 10.66 6.31
C ARG A 115 -9.54 11.76 5.45
N VAL A 116 -9.17 11.82 4.16
CA VAL A 116 -9.75 12.77 3.19
C VAL A 116 -11.26 12.54 3.03
N MET A 117 -11.72 11.28 3.01
CA MET A 117 -13.15 10.97 2.93
C MET A 117 -13.92 11.33 4.21
N LEU A 118 -13.31 11.12 5.38
CA LEU A 118 -14.05 11.17 6.66
C LEU A 118 -13.96 12.51 7.40
N VAL A 119 -12.80 13.17 7.38
CA VAL A 119 -12.53 14.33 8.25
C VAL A 119 -11.93 15.53 7.50
N SER A 120 -11.56 15.39 6.23
CA SER A 120 -10.96 16.48 5.43
C SER A 120 -9.78 17.15 6.14
N PRO A 121 -8.63 16.46 6.28
CA PRO A 121 -7.46 17.00 6.96
C PRO A 121 -6.92 18.25 6.23
N PRO A 122 -6.11 19.08 6.92
CA PRO A 122 -5.48 20.23 6.29
C PRO A 122 -4.73 19.86 5.01
N LEU A 123 -4.86 20.67 3.96
CA LEU A 123 -4.30 20.38 2.63
C LEU A 123 -2.79 20.11 2.65
N TRP A 124 -2.05 20.77 3.54
CA TRP A 124 -0.60 20.55 3.67
C TRP A 124 -0.27 19.12 4.11
N GLN A 125 -1.11 18.47 4.95
CA GLN A 125 -0.90 17.07 5.34
C GLN A 125 -1.06 16.15 4.14
N VAL A 126 -2.09 16.39 3.33
CA VAL A 126 -2.39 15.61 2.13
C VAL A 126 -1.24 15.73 1.13
N TRP A 127 -0.84 16.95 0.79
CA TRP A 127 0.26 17.18 -0.16
C TRP A 127 1.60 16.66 0.33
N LEU A 128 1.91 16.80 1.63
CA LEU A 128 3.12 16.23 2.21
C LEU A 128 3.14 14.71 2.10
N SER A 129 2.01 14.05 2.39
CA SER A 129 1.91 12.59 2.28
C SER A 129 2.05 12.10 0.84
N ILE A 130 1.45 12.82 -0.13
CA ILE A 130 1.60 12.55 -1.56
C ILE A 130 3.07 12.66 -1.97
N LEU A 131 3.76 13.73 -1.54
CA LEU A 131 5.16 13.95 -1.86
C LEU A 131 6.07 12.85 -1.27
N LEU A 132 5.83 12.46 -0.01
CA LEU A 132 6.59 11.38 0.66
C LEU A 132 6.37 10.03 -0.02
N SER A 133 5.13 9.69 -0.36
CA SER A 133 4.82 8.47 -1.11
C SER A 133 5.42 8.48 -2.51
N ALA A 134 5.34 9.60 -3.23
CA ALA A 134 5.93 9.74 -4.56
C ALA A 134 7.46 9.62 -4.52
N ALA A 135 8.12 10.32 -3.58
CA ALA A 135 9.57 10.23 -3.40
C ALA A 135 10.01 8.80 -3.06
N THR A 136 9.24 8.11 -2.22
CA THR A 136 9.51 6.71 -1.87
C THR A 136 9.32 5.78 -3.07
N ALA A 137 8.29 5.99 -3.88
CA ALA A 137 8.07 5.22 -5.10
C ALA A 137 9.22 5.41 -6.09
N VAL A 138 9.66 6.65 -6.33
CA VAL A 138 10.82 6.94 -7.19
C VAL A 138 12.09 6.29 -6.66
N LEU A 139 12.33 6.38 -5.35
CA LEU A 139 13.49 5.75 -4.70
C LEU A 139 13.45 4.22 -4.88
N LEU A 140 12.31 3.59 -4.64
CA LEU A 140 12.15 2.14 -4.84
C LEU A 140 12.38 1.75 -6.30
N VAL A 141 11.82 2.50 -7.25
CA VAL A 141 12.02 2.21 -8.69
C VAL A 141 13.49 2.32 -9.06
N TRP A 142 14.17 3.35 -8.57
CA TRP A 142 15.61 3.53 -8.79
C TRP A 142 16.44 2.38 -8.20
N VAL A 143 16.16 1.98 -6.94
CA VAL A 143 16.83 0.85 -6.29
C VAL A 143 16.58 -0.45 -7.06
N THR A 144 15.33 -0.73 -7.39
CA THR A 144 14.94 -1.93 -8.15
C THR A 144 15.61 -1.96 -9.51
N ALA A 145 15.63 -0.86 -10.26
CA ALA A 145 16.31 -0.78 -11.55
C ALA A 145 17.83 -1.06 -11.43
N LYS A 146 18.48 -0.59 -10.35
CA LYS A 146 19.89 -0.87 -10.09
C LYS A 146 20.13 -2.36 -9.79
N ILE A 147 19.25 -2.97 -8.98
CA ILE A 147 19.30 -4.42 -8.69
C ILE A 147 19.15 -5.23 -9.99
N TYR A 148 18.20 -4.86 -10.86
CA TYR A 148 18.02 -5.49 -12.18
C TYR A 148 19.28 -5.39 -13.05
N ARG A 149 19.91 -4.21 -13.11
CA ARG A 149 21.13 -4.00 -13.90
C ARG A 149 22.31 -4.84 -13.41
N VAL A 150 22.46 -5.03 -12.10
CA VAL A 150 23.57 -5.85 -11.57
C VAL A 150 23.24 -7.35 -11.64
N GLY A 151 21.98 -7.73 -11.39
CA GLY A 151 21.53 -9.11 -11.43
C GLY A 151 21.69 -9.78 -12.80
N ILE A 152 21.52 -9.04 -13.90
CA ILE A 152 21.68 -9.59 -15.26
C ILE A 152 23.13 -9.96 -15.60
N LEU A 153 24.11 -9.32 -14.94
CA LEU A 153 25.55 -9.60 -15.12
C LEU A 153 26.05 -10.71 -14.20
N MET A 154 25.24 -11.15 -13.24
CA MET A 154 25.58 -12.24 -12.35
C MET A 154 25.08 -13.56 -12.90
N TYR A 155 26.02 -14.43 -13.28
CA TYR A 155 25.74 -15.79 -13.70
C TYR A 155 25.21 -16.63 -12.53
N GLY A 156 23.90 -16.62 -12.31
CA GLY A 156 23.13 -17.64 -11.58
C GLY A 156 23.32 -17.73 -10.06
N LYS A 157 24.23 -16.99 -9.43
CA LYS A 157 24.34 -16.91 -7.96
C LYS A 157 23.37 -15.86 -7.40
N ARG A 158 22.57 -16.27 -6.40
CA ARG A 158 21.64 -15.37 -5.69
C ARG A 158 22.45 -14.28 -4.96
N PRO A 159 22.19 -12.99 -5.23
CA PRO A 159 22.72 -11.89 -4.42
C PRO A 159 22.33 -12.06 -2.96
N THR A 160 23.28 -11.95 -2.04
CA THR A 160 22.94 -11.83 -0.62
C THR A 160 22.62 -10.38 -0.25
N LEU A 161 21.72 -10.15 0.73
CA LEU A 161 21.35 -8.79 1.20
C LEU A 161 22.54 -7.85 1.46
N PRO A 162 23.68 -8.30 2.04
CA PRO A 162 24.86 -7.46 2.24
C PRO A 162 25.53 -7.02 0.93
N GLU A 163 25.53 -7.87 -0.09
CA GLU A 163 26.10 -7.57 -1.41
C GLU A 163 25.25 -6.53 -2.15
N MET A 164 23.93 -6.64 -2.04
CA MET A 164 23.01 -5.66 -2.61
C MET A 164 23.22 -4.25 -2.03
N VAL A 165 23.41 -4.14 -0.71
CA VAL A 165 23.70 -2.87 -0.05
C VAL A 165 25.04 -2.29 -0.52
N ARG A 166 26.05 -3.13 -0.78
CA ARG A 166 27.30 -2.68 -1.39
C ARG A 166 27.08 -2.15 -2.81
N TRP A 167 26.31 -2.83 -3.65
CA TRP A 167 26.06 -2.35 -5.01
C TRP A 167 25.31 -1.03 -5.06
N ILE A 168 24.40 -0.79 -4.11
CA ILE A 168 23.74 0.51 -3.99
C ILE A 168 24.75 1.62 -3.67
N ARG A 169 25.82 1.33 -2.89
CA ARG A 169 26.87 2.30 -2.52
C ARG A 169 28.00 2.49 -3.54
N TYR A 170 28.31 1.49 -4.36
CA TYR A 170 29.45 1.51 -5.29
C TYR A 170 29.10 1.82 -6.75
N GLY A 171 27.82 1.75 -7.13
CA GLY A 171 27.34 2.26 -8.43
C GLY A 171 26.80 3.67 -8.34
#